data_AF-A0A0A7V0A5-F1
#
_entry.id   AF-A0A0A7V0A5-F1
#
_cell.length_a   1.000
_cell.length_b   1.000
_cell.length_c   1.000
_cell.angle_alpha   90.00
_cell.angle_beta   90.00
_cell.angle_gamma   90.00
#
_symmetry.space_group_name_H-M   'P 1'
#
loop_
_entity.id
_entity.type
_entity.pdbx_description
1 polymer ?
#
loop_
_entity_poly.entity_id
_entity_poly.type
_entity_poly.pdbx_seq_one_letter_code
_entity_poly.pdbx_strand_id
1 'polypeptide(L)'
;MADSGNNNERGLKLEGMYNTFMGQVSQLFPKTDSNLLLNVMALERKFPDMRPHVHLEIIFNKGTDVELPKYEITEKYHVQAAVHRWDKNILVVTGMMNVDTIAEIADHKTVEKISGTANAAFY
;
A
#
# COMPACT_ATOMS: atom_id res chain seq x y z
N MET A 1 10.84 1.03 47.78
CA MET A 1 11.49 1.32 46.48
C MET A 1 10.69 0.58 45.43
N ALA A 2 9.91 1.32 44.65
CA ALA A 2 8.97 0.75 43.70
C ALA A 2 9.70 0.23 42.46
N ASP A 3 9.34 -0.99 42.06
CA ASP A 3 9.78 -1.72 40.89
C ASP A 3 9.40 -0.96 39.60
N SER A 4 10.36 -0.20 39.05
CA SER A 4 10.22 0.55 37.80
C SER A 4 10.88 -0.17 36.59
N GLY A 5 11.25 -1.45 36.75
CA GLY A 5 12.09 -2.17 35.78
C GLY A 5 11.39 -2.89 34.62
N ASN A 6 10.07 -3.12 34.67
CA ASN A 6 9.44 -4.13 33.81
C ASN A 6 8.58 -3.57 32.65
N ASN A 7 8.20 -2.29 32.67
CA ASN A 7 7.27 -1.75 31.68
C ASN A 7 7.92 -1.46 30.31
N ASN A 8 9.22 -1.15 30.27
CA ASN A 8 9.92 -0.84 29.01
C ASN A 8 10.31 -2.09 28.20
N GLU A 9 10.52 -3.25 28.84
CA GLU A 9 10.95 -4.47 28.14
C GLU A 9 9.86 -5.03 27.22
N ARG A 10 8.59 -4.94 27.64
CA ARG A 10 7.45 -5.38 26.80
C ARG A 10 7.28 -4.51 25.57
N GLY A 11 7.43 -3.19 25.72
CA GLY A 11 7.38 -2.23 24.62
C GLY A 11 8.49 -2.49 23.60
N LEU A 12 9.74 -2.62 24.06
CA LEU A 12 10.88 -2.92 23.21
C LEU A 12 10.73 -4.26 22.46
N LYS A 13 10.20 -5.28 23.14
CA LYS A 13 9.93 -6.58 22.49
C LYS A 13 8.86 -6.46 21.40
N LEU A 14 7.80 -5.70 21.64
CA LEU A 14 6.76 -5.44 20.66
C LEU A 14 7.33 -4.68 19.44
N GLU A 15 8.13 -3.65 19.67
CA GLU A 15 8.82 -2.90 18.61
C GLU A 15 9.76 -3.81 17.79
N GLY A 16 10.52 -4.69 18.46
CA GLY A 16 11.38 -5.65 17.78
C GLY A 16 10.60 -6.62 16.87
N MET A 17 9.45 -7.12 17.35
CA MET A 17 8.55 -7.96 16.55
C MET A 17 7.98 -7.20 15.35
N TYR A 18 7.54 -5.95 15.56
CA TYR A 18 7.02 -5.09 14.51
C TYR A 18 8.09 -4.80 13.44
N ASN A 19 9.30 -4.42 13.84
CA ASN A 19 10.40 -4.14 12.92
C ASN A 19 10.79 -5.37 12.10
N THR A 20 10.83 -6.55 12.73
CA THR A 20 11.10 -7.82 12.04
C THR A 20 10.02 -8.12 11.00
N PHE A 21 8.75 -7.98 11.39
CA PHE A 21 7.62 -8.18 10.50
C PHE A 21 7.64 -7.21 9.31
N MET A 22 7.82 -5.91 9.55
CA MET A 22 7.89 -4.90 8.50
C MET A 22 9.09 -5.12 7.56
N GLY A 23 10.22 -5.59 8.11
CA GLY A 23 11.36 -6.04 7.30
C GLY A 23 10.99 -7.16 6.34
N GLN A 24 10.28 -8.19 6.82
CA GLN A 24 9.80 -9.29 5.97
C GLN A 24 8.79 -8.82 4.92
N VAL A 25 7.88 -7.92 5.27
CA VAL A 25 6.90 -7.34 4.32
C VAL A 25 7.63 -6.57 3.22
N SER A 26 8.60 -5.73 3.55
CA SER A 26 9.36 -4.98 2.52
C SER A 26 10.18 -5.87 1.60
N GLN A 27 10.66 -7.03 2.08
CA GLN A 27 11.33 -8.02 1.24
C GLN A 27 10.38 -8.74 0.29
N LEU A 28 9.16 -9.02 0.74
CA LEU A 28 8.13 -9.70 -0.05
C LEU A 28 7.49 -8.76 -1.09
N PHE A 29 7.30 -7.49 -0.74
CA PHE A 29 6.69 -6.47 -1.59
C PHE A 29 7.63 -5.27 -1.76
N PRO A 30 8.76 -5.42 -2.48
CA PRO A 30 9.82 -4.41 -2.54
C PRO A 30 9.41 -3.11 -3.23
N LYS A 31 8.35 -3.15 -4.05
CA LYS A 31 7.83 -1.99 -4.78
C LYS A 31 6.67 -1.30 -4.07
N THR A 32 6.22 -1.78 -2.91
CA THR A 32 5.03 -1.23 -2.24
C THR A 32 5.37 -0.78 -0.84
N ASP A 33 4.85 0.38 -0.45
CA ASP A 33 4.96 0.84 0.93
C ASP A 33 4.34 -0.19 1.91
N SER A 34 5.16 -0.67 2.83
CA SER A 34 4.75 -1.73 3.76
C SER A 34 3.66 -1.28 4.73
N ASN A 35 3.59 0.02 5.08
CA ASN A 35 2.53 0.54 5.94
C ASN A 35 1.20 0.58 5.20
N LEU A 36 1.21 0.95 3.92
CA LEU A 36 0.02 0.86 3.07
C LEU A 36 -0.54 -0.57 3.08
N LEU A 37 0.30 -1.56 2.78
CA LEU A 37 -0.14 -2.97 2.75
C LEU A 37 -0.67 -3.44 4.10
N LEU A 38 0.01 -3.08 5.20
CA LEU A 38 -0.44 -3.42 6.54
C LEU A 38 -1.81 -2.79 6.86
N ASN A 39 -2.02 -1.52 6.47
CA ASN A 39 -3.29 -0.83 6.69
C ASN A 39 -4.43 -1.45 5.89
N VAL A 40 -4.19 -1.78 4.60
CA VAL A 40 -5.16 -2.46 3.74
C VAL A 40 -5.50 -3.84 4.32
N MET A 41 -4.50 -4.64 4.68
CA MET A 41 -4.70 -5.96 5.31
C MET A 41 -5.48 -5.85 6.63
N ALA A 42 -5.17 -4.86 7.46
CA ALA A 42 -5.88 -4.66 8.73
C ALA A 42 -7.36 -4.32 8.50
N LEU A 43 -7.67 -3.51 7.49
CA LEU A 43 -9.04 -3.16 7.11
C LEU A 43 -9.80 -4.36 6.54
N GLU A 44 -9.18 -5.16 5.68
CA GLU A 44 -9.77 -6.42 5.15
C GLU A 44 -10.14 -7.38 6.29
N ARG A 45 -9.24 -7.54 7.27
CA ARG A 45 -9.48 -8.43 8.42
C ARG A 45 -10.56 -7.89 9.35
N LYS A 46 -10.68 -6.56 9.45
CA LYS A 46 -11.70 -5.91 10.28
C LYS A 46 -13.08 -5.92 9.62
N PHE A 47 -13.13 -5.84 8.30
CA PHE A 47 -14.36 -5.81 7.51
C PHE A 47 -14.30 -6.82 6.35
N PRO A 48 -14.44 -8.14 6.61
CA PRO A 48 -14.24 -9.18 5.60
C PRO A 48 -15.19 -9.09 4.39
N ASP A 49 -16.39 -8.53 4.60
CA ASP A 49 -17.40 -8.37 3.55
C ASP A 49 -17.19 -7.13 2.68
N MET A 50 -16.14 -6.34 2.95
CA MET A 50 -15.89 -5.07 2.27
C MET A 50 -14.44 -4.91 1.84
N ARG A 51 -14.25 -4.39 0.63
CA ARG A 51 -12.92 -3.99 0.16
C ARG A 51 -12.55 -2.62 0.76
N PRO A 52 -11.29 -2.43 1.19
CA PRO A 52 -10.81 -1.09 1.57
C PRO A 52 -10.87 -0.11 0.41
N HIS A 53 -11.16 1.15 0.72
CA HIS A 53 -11.03 2.25 -0.24
C HIS A 53 -9.62 2.81 -0.16
N VAL A 54 -8.90 2.80 -1.27
CA VAL A 54 -7.49 3.20 -1.33
C VAL A 54 -7.30 4.45 -2.17
N HIS A 55 -6.27 5.21 -1.84
CA HIS A 55 -5.74 6.29 -2.66
C HIS A 55 -4.24 6.03 -2.85
N LEU A 56 -3.85 5.64 -4.06
CA LEU A 56 -2.52 5.19 -4.41
C LEU A 56 -1.82 6.21 -5.32
N GLU A 57 -0.53 6.38 -5.09
CA GLU A 57 0.41 6.98 -6.03
C GLU A 57 1.31 5.86 -6.55
N ILE A 58 1.20 5.59 -7.85
CA ILE A 58 2.01 4.60 -8.55
C ILE A 58 3.06 5.37 -9.36
N ILE A 59 4.31 5.19 -8.97
CA ILE A 59 5.47 5.78 -9.63
C ILE A 59 5.97 4.77 -10.67
N PHE A 60 6.00 5.20 -11.92
CA PHE A 60 6.54 4.44 -13.03
C PHE A 60 7.99 4.84 -13.35
N ASN A 61 8.74 3.92 -13.93
CA ASN A 61 10.08 4.18 -14.46
C ASN A 61 10.04 5.37 -15.44
N LYS A 62 11.06 6.23 -15.41
CA LYS A 62 11.16 7.39 -16.30
C LYS A 62 11.02 7.01 -17.77
N GLY A 63 10.19 7.76 -18.49
CA GLY A 63 9.94 7.54 -19.93
C GLY A 63 8.89 6.46 -20.22
N THR A 64 8.24 5.90 -19.20
CA THR A 64 7.05 5.06 -19.38
C THR A 64 5.90 5.91 -19.91
N ASP A 65 5.23 5.43 -20.96
CA ASP A 65 3.93 5.97 -21.35
C ASP A 65 2.87 5.50 -20.34
N VAL A 66 2.51 6.39 -19.41
CA VAL A 66 1.59 6.09 -18.29
C VAL A 66 0.13 5.99 -18.75
N GLU A 67 -0.23 6.46 -19.94
CA GLU A 67 -1.61 6.37 -20.43
C GLU A 67 -2.06 4.93 -20.67
N LEU A 68 -1.15 4.05 -21.10
CA LEU A 68 -1.47 2.64 -21.28
C LEU A 68 -1.74 1.92 -19.94
N PRO A 69 -0.82 1.94 -18.94
CA PRO A 69 -1.10 1.40 -17.61
C PRO A 69 -2.35 2.01 -16.95
N LYS A 70 -2.60 3.31 -17.16
CA LYS A 70 -3.81 3.96 -16.66
C LYS A 70 -5.07 3.29 -17.20
N TYR A 71 -5.14 3.06 -18.51
CA TYR A 71 -6.29 2.38 -19.13
C TYR A 71 -6.44 0.95 -18.59
N GLU A 72 -5.35 0.18 -18.57
CA GLU A 72 -5.36 -1.21 -18.09
C GLU A 72 -5.82 -1.32 -16.62
N ILE A 73 -5.31 -0.46 -15.73
CA ILE A 73 -5.68 -0.42 -14.31
C ILE A 73 -7.15 -0.02 -14.13
N THR A 74 -7.60 1.01 -14.86
CA THR A 74 -8.98 1.50 -14.80
C THR A 74 -9.97 0.41 -15.22
N GLU A 75 -9.72 -0.23 -16.35
CA GLU A 75 -10.61 -1.26 -16.91
C GLU A 75 -10.60 -2.54 -16.07
N LYS A 76 -9.43 -3.01 -15.67
CA LYS A 76 -9.30 -4.30 -14.98
C LYS A 76 -9.83 -4.27 -13.55
N TYR A 77 -9.57 -3.17 -12.82
CA TYR A 77 -9.91 -3.08 -11.40
C TYR A 77 -11.12 -2.18 -11.12
N HIS A 78 -11.71 -1.59 -12.16
CA HIS A 78 -12.87 -0.68 -12.05
C HIS A 78 -12.63 0.48 -11.08
N VAL A 79 -11.47 1.12 -11.21
CA VAL A 79 -11.01 2.22 -10.34
C VAL A 79 -10.82 3.52 -11.12
N GLN A 80 -10.81 4.64 -10.42
CA GLN A 80 -10.49 5.94 -11.02
C GLN A 80 -8.97 6.11 -11.07
N ALA A 81 -8.43 6.47 -12.24
CA ALA A 81 -7.01 6.73 -12.40
C ALA A 81 -6.74 8.04 -13.16
N ALA A 82 -5.82 8.85 -12.66
CA ALA A 82 -5.44 10.12 -13.24
C ALA A 82 -3.93 10.33 -13.18
N VAL A 83 -3.33 10.81 -14.27
CA VAL A 83 -1.91 11.17 -14.28
C VAL A 83 -1.70 12.40 -13.42
N HIS A 84 -0.70 12.37 -12.54
CA HIS A 84 -0.39 13.48 -11.65
C HIS A 84 -0.10 14.76 -12.45
N ARG A 85 -0.56 15.90 -11.91
CA ARG A 85 -0.52 17.19 -12.63
C ARG A 85 0.90 17.63 -12.97
N TRP A 86 1.84 17.37 -12.06
CA TRP A 86 3.21 17.90 -12.11
C TRP A 86 4.25 16.86 -12.52
N ASP A 87 3.94 15.57 -12.37
CA ASP A 87 4.86 14.48 -12.74
C ASP A 87 4.11 13.47 -13.61
N LYS A 88 4.52 13.37 -14.87
CA LYS A 88 3.87 12.48 -15.84
C LYS A 88 4.18 11.00 -15.63
N ASN A 89 5.14 10.67 -14.75
CA ASN A 89 5.46 9.30 -14.40
C ASN A 89 4.63 8.79 -13.20
N ILE A 90 3.80 9.63 -12.59
CA ILE A 90 2.98 9.26 -11.43
C ILE A 90 1.52 9.10 -11.86
N LEU A 91 0.94 7.94 -11.56
CA LEU A 91 -0.48 7.69 -11.70
C LEU A 91 -1.13 7.68 -10.31
N VAL A 92 -2.11 8.55 -10.13
CA VAL A 92 -2.95 8.58 -8.95
C VAL A 92 -4.15 7.68 -9.18
N VAL A 93 -4.34 6.68 -8.33
CA VAL A 93 -5.42 5.69 -8.43
C VAL A 93 -6.28 5.73 -7.19
N THR A 94 -7.60 5.77 -7.35
CA THR A 94 -8.56 5.79 -6.25
C THR A 94 -9.67 4.79 -6.50
N GLY A 95 -9.97 3.95 -5.52
CA GLY A 95 -11.03 2.96 -5.63
C GLY A 95 -10.94 1.84 -4.60
N MET A 96 -11.70 0.78 -4.83
CA MET A 96 -11.82 -0.34 -3.90
C MET A 96 -10.80 -1.43 -4.24
N MET A 97 -9.79 -1.63 -3.38
CA MET A 97 -8.71 -2.59 -3.63
C MET A 97 -8.34 -3.37 -2.38
N ASN A 98 -7.89 -4.62 -2.59
CA ASN A 98 -7.31 -5.48 -1.57
C ASN A 98 -5.78 -5.59 -1.75
N VAL A 99 -5.09 -6.21 -0.81
CA VAL A 99 -3.64 -6.45 -0.85
C VAL A 99 -3.21 -7.14 -2.14
N ASP A 100 -3.95 -8.16 -2.58
CA ASP A 100 -3.62 -8.93 -3.79
C ASP A 100 -3.66 -8.05 -5.05
N THR A 101 -4.66 -7.17 -5.16
CA THR A 101 -4.79 -6.24 -6.28
C THR A 101 -3.62 -5.25 -6.31
N ILE A 102 -3.22 -4.72 -5.16
CA ILE A 102 -2.08 -3.80 -5.06
C ILE A 102 -0.77 -4.50 -5.42
N ALA A 103 -0.60 -5.75 -4.97
CA ALA A 103 0.56 -6.57 -5.31
C ALA A 103 0.64 -6.85 -6.82
N GLU A 104 -0.48 -7.19 -7.45
CA GLU A 104 -0.53 -7.45 -8.88
C GLU A 104 -0.18 -6.20 -9.72
N ILE A 105 -0.60 -5.02 -9.28
CA ILE A 105 -0.18 -3.75 -9.90
C ILE A 105 1.33 -3.54 -9.72
N ALA A 106 1.87 -3.80 -8.52
CA ALA A 106 3.28 -3.64 -8.21
C ALA A 106 4.19 -4.54 -9.06
N ASP A 107 3.72 -5.75 -9.39
CA ASP A 107 4.46 -6.71 -10.22
C ASP A 107 4.66 -6.25 -11.67
N HIS A 108 3.94 -5.22 -12.11
CA HIS A 108 4.12 -4.66 -13.44
C HIS A 108 5.55 -4.14 -13.65
N LYS A 109 6.16 -4.50 -14.80
CA LYS A 109 7.59 -4.26 -15.09
C LYS A 109 7.99 -2.78 -15.08
N THR A 110 7.06 -1.88 -15.39
CA THR A 110 7.32 -0.44 -15.43
C THR A 110 7.04 0.26 -14.11
N VAL A 111 6.45 -0.42 -13.12
CA VAL A 111 6.21 0.14 -11.79
C VAL A 111 7.51 0.11 -11.00
N GLU A 112 7.90 1.28 -10.52
CA GLU A 112 9.05 1.50 -9.64
C GLU A 112 8.62 1.39 -8.18
N LYS A 113 7.54 2.10 -7.81
CA LYS A 113 7.07 2.17 -6.44
C LYS A 113 5.57 2.48 -6.35
N ILE A 114 4.92 1.97 -5.31
CA ILE A 114 3.54 2.28 -4.92
C ILE A 114 3.53 2.77 -3.47
N SER A 115 2.88 3.90 -3.24
CA SER A 115 2.60 4.45 -1.90
C SER A 115 1.17 4.97 -1.83
N GLY A 116 0.67 5.28 -0.65
CA GLY A 116 -0.69 5.81 -0.53
C GLY A 116 -1.32 5.63 0.84
N THR A 117 -2.64 5.76 0.87
CA THR A 117 -3.46 5.59 2.07
C THR A 117 -4.63 4.64 1.80
N ALA A 118 -5.15 4.04 2.87
CA ALA A 118 -6.30 3.16 2.83
C ALA A 118 -7.25 3.51 3.98
N ASN A 119 -8.53 3.62 3.66
CA ASN A 119 -9.59 3.93 4.61
C ASN A 119 -10.69 2.87 4.52
N ALA A 120 -11.47 2.73 5.59
CA ALA A 120 -12.73 2.00 5.49
C ALA A 120 -13.62 2.74 4.49
N ALA A 121 -14.32 2.02 3.61
CA ALA A 121 -15.11 2.61 2.52
C ALA A 121 -16.30 3.48 2.98
N PHE A 122 -16.49 3.62 4.29
CA PHE A 122 -17.42 4.59 4.90
C PHE A 122 -16.63 5.79 5.43
N TYR A 123 -16.24 6.74 4.58
CA TYR A 123 -16.02 8.14 4.98
C TYR A 123 -15.93 9.07 3.78
#